data_AF-A0A225W820-F1
#
_entry.id   AF-A0A225W820-F1
#
_cell.length_a   1.000
_cell.length_b   1.000
_cell.length_c   1.000
_cell.angle_alpha   90.00
_cell.angle_beta   90.00
_cell.angle_gamma   90.00
#
_symmetry.space_group_name_H-M   'P 1'
#
loop_
_entity.id
_entity.type
_entity.pdbx_description
1 polymer ?
#
loop_
_entity_poly.entity_id
_entity_poly.type
_entity_poly.pdbx_seq_one_letter_code
_entity_poly.pdbx_strand_id
1 'polypeptide(L)'
;MHLWIAYARCTAAFSKVSIKYKTVPAKFYKAKQEKDLLRAFRARLYSVQEELESEKNKTDDGASAWIEKSKQLETEVEWTKELADRLDRLNQSLTRENQRLKTQFSTQENDREFLVKQLVTVKKDNVSLRAELEVLRQQLDQLRVNLLASDGDNRYKEIIKRLKRLLEVERRNLQQVRTAYKLELQNHTELEMILKECVQDIRAEISHTSQLPHVTSNNSLLGSPQHGRQAESRLNSSERLRLIEKLLEKEQLLSLLTAKAFPVRNGKRRGDPLLIGEAVSPTEVAKLLSDVSSFSDGRERQEVTQV
;
A
#
# COMPACT_ATOMS: atom_id res chain seq x y z
N MET A 1 75.31 -34.66 -182.35
CA MET A 1 73.95 -35.14 -182.63
C MET A 1 73.31 -35.97 -181.49
N HIS A 2 73.63 -35.79 -180.19
CA HIS A 2 72.96 -36.63 -179.16
C HIS A 2 72.72 -36.06 -177.75
N LEU A 3 72.95 -34.77 -177.45
CA LEU A 3 72.64 -34.24 -176.09
C LEU A 3 71.59 -33.13 -176.02
N TRP A 4 70.94 -32.79 -177.14
CA TRP A 4 69.79 -31.87 -177.16
C TRP A 4 68.49 -32.46 -176.55
N ILE A 5 68.47 -33.74 -176.20
CA ILE A 5 67.27 -34.42 -175.70
C ILE A 5 67.11 -34.29 -174.17
N ALA A 6 68.19 -33.99 -173.43
CA ALA A 6 68.10 -33.77 -171.98
C ALA A 6 67.50 -32.40 -171.61
N TYR A 7 67.48 -31.44 -172.53
CA TYR A 7 67.00 -30.07 -172.29
C TYR A 7 65.47 -29.92 -172.28
N ALA A 8 64.74 -30.93 -172.77
CA ALA A 8 63.29 -30.85 -172.98
C ALA A 8 62.42 -31.38 -171.82
N ARG A 9 63.01 -32.00 -170.79
CA ARG A 9 62.23 -32.65 -169.70
C ARG A 9 62.30 -31.99 -168.32
N CYS A 10 63.23 -31.07 -168.07
CA CYS A 10 63.25 -30.31 -166.80
C CYS A 10 62.46 -28.99 -166.83
N THR A 11 61.97 -28.56 -168.00
CA THR A 11 61.13 -27.35 -168.12
C THR A 11 59.65 -27.59 -167.78
N ALA A 12 59.22 -28.83 -167.51
CA ALA A 12 57.81 -29.16 -167.27
C ALA A 12 57.37 -29.12 -165.79
N ALA A 13 58.30 -29.05 -164.82
CA ALA A 13 57.95 -29.14 -163.40
C ALA A 13 57.84 -27.79 -162.67
N PHE A 14 58.13 -26.67 -163.34
CA PHE A 14 58.17 -25.33 -162.71
C PHE A 14 56.95 -24.43 -163.01
N SER A 15 55.80 -25.02 -163.37
CA SER A 15 54.65 -24.25 -163.87
C SER A 15 53.45 -24.10 -162.91
N LYS A 16 53.42 -24.66 -161.70
CA LYS A 16 52.19 -24.60 -160.88
C LYS A 16 52.38 -24.47 -159.36
N VAL A 17 53.08 -23.45 -158.89
CA VAL A 17 52.81 -22.86 -157.56
C VAL A 17 53.00 -21.34 -157.62
N SER A 18 52.07 -20.65 -158.27
CA SER A 18 51.91 -19.21 -158.14
C SER A 18 50.83 -18.96 -157.09
N ILE A 19 51.24 -18.81 -155.83
CA ILE A 19 50.37 -18.39 -154.73
C ILE A 19 50.02 -16.92 -155.00
N LYS A 20 48.78 -16.73 -155.43
CA LYS A 20 48.17 -15.43 -155.71
C LYS A 20 48.13 -14.61 -154.41
N TYR A 21 48.96 -13.58 -154.31
CA TYR A 21 48.69 -12.44 -153.43
C TYR A 21 47.49 -11.70 -154.01
N LYS A 22 46.28 -12.08 -153.59
CA LYS A 22 45.08 -11.27 -153.83
C LYS A 22 45.21 -10.00 -152.98
N THR A 23 45.47 -8.88 -153.63
CA THR A 23 45.27 -7.55 -153.06
C THR A 23 43.79 -7.41 -152.69
N VAL A 24 43.53 -7.35 -151.39
CA VAL A 24 42.20 -7.13 -150.84
C VAL A 24 41.72 -5.74 -151.31
N PRO A 25 40.50 -5.58 -151.85
CA PRO A 25 40.03 -4.30 -152.38
C PRO A 25 39.87 -3.26 -151.25
N ALA A 26 40.29 -2.00 -151.49
CA ALA A 26 40.25 -0.88 -150.53
C ALA A 26 38.89 -0.68 -149.81
N LYS A 27 37.78 -1.04 -150.45
CA LYS A 27 36.43 -1.03 -149.86
C LYS A 27 36.27 -1.98 -148.67
N PHE A 28 36.95 -3.13 -148.69
CA PHE A 28 36.93 -4.11 -147.60
C PHE A 28 37.68 -3.58 -146.37
N TYR A 29 38.78 -2.86 -146.57
CA TYR A 29 39.51 -2.20 -145.49
C TYR A 29 38.68 -1.09 -144.83
N LYS A 30 37.93 -0.30 -145.60
CA LYS A 30 37.05 0.75 -145.06
C LYS A 30 35.88 0.16 -144.25
N ALA A 31 35.19 -0.86 -144.78
CA ALA A 31 34.10 -1.52 -144.06
C ALA A 31 34.58 -2.27 -142.80
N LYS A 32 35.79 -2.84 -142.85
CA LYS A 32 36.46 -3.46 -141.70
C LYS A 32 36.79 -2.40 -140.63
N GLN A 33 37.35 -1.26 -141.03
CA GLN A 33 37.64 -0.13 -140.15
C GLN A 33 36.36 0.41 -139.49
N GLU A 34 35.28 0.58 -140.23
CA GLU A 34 33.97 0.98 -139.69
C GLU A 34 33.42 -0.04 -138.69
N LYS A 35 33.55 -1.34 -138.99
CA LYS A 35 33.14 -2.42 -138.07
C LYS A 35 33.99 -2.47 -136.79
N ASP A 36 35.29 -2.27 -136.92
CA ASP A 36 36.21 -2.27 -135.78
C ASP A 36 36.01 -1.00 -134.93
N LEU A 37 35.70 0.15 -135.56
CA LEU A 37 35.30 1.37 -134.88
C LEU A 37 33.98 1.17 -134.11
N LEU A 38 32.97 0.56 -134.73
CA LEU A 38 31.70 0.24 -134.07
C LEU A 38 31.89 -0.76 -132.93
N ARG A 39 32.78 -1.74 -133.08
CA ARG A 39 33.13 -2.67 -132.00
C ARG A 39 33.80 -1.95 -130.84
N ALA A 40 34.73 -1.04 -131.12
CA ALA A 40 35.40 -0.21 -130.12
C ALA A 40 34.41 0.72 -129.41
N PHE A 41 33.49 1.36 -130.14
CA PHE A 41 32.43 2.18 -129.57
C PHE A 41 31.48 1.37 -128.69
N ARG A 42 31.03 0.19 -129.13
CA ARG A 42 30.19 -0.70 -128.32
C ARG A 42 30.91 -1.18 -127.06
N ALA A 43 32.18 -1.58 -127.17
CA ALA A 43 32.98 -1.98 -126.01
C ALA A 43 33.15 -0.82 -125.02
N ARG A 44 33.38 0.41 -125.51
CA ARG A 44 33.46 1.62 -124.68
C ARG A 44 32.14 1.92 -123.99
N LEU A 45 31.02 1.82 -124.70
CA LEU A 45 29.68 2.04 -124.11
C LEU A 45 29.37 1.00 -123.03
N TYR A 46 29.70 -0.27 -123.25
CA TYR A 46 29.54 -1.29 -122.21
C TYR A 46 30.45 -1.03 -121.00
N SER A 47 31.72 -0.68 -121.21
CA SER A 47 32.64 -0.29 -120.12
C SER A 47 32.11 0.88 -119.31
N VAL A 48 31.60 1.92 -119.98
CA VAL A 48 31.03 3.10 -119.31
C VAL A 48 29.75 2.72 -118.56
N GLN A 49 28.89 1.88 -119.15
CA GLN A 49 27.67 1.39 -118.50
C GLN A 49 28.01 0.57 -117.23
N GLU A 50 29.00 -0.32 -117.31
CA GLU A 50 29.48 -1.14 -116.19
C GLU A 50 30.12 -0.28 -115.10
N GLU A 51 30.94 0.71 -115.46
CA GLU A 51 31.48 1.69 -114.52
C GLU A 51 30.36 2.45 -113.80
N LEU A 52 29.34 2.90 -114.54
CA LEU A 52 28.21 3.68 -114.01
C LEU A 52 27.31 2.85 -113.10
N GLU A 53 27.07 1.57 -113.43
CA GLU A 53 26.37 0.62 -112.56
C GLU A 53 27.19 0.30 -111.31
N SER A 54 28.50 0.09 -111.43
CA SER A 54 29.38 -0.16 -110.28
C SER A 54 29.45 1.03 -109.33
N GLU A 55 29.50 2.26 -109.87
CA GLU A 55 29.57 3.47 -109.07
C GLU A 55 28.25 3.77 -108.39
N LYS A 56 27.13 3.54 -109.08
CA LYS A 56 25.79 3.60 -108.49
C LYS A 56 25.65 2.63 -107.32
N ASN A 57 26.07 1.37 -107.48
CA ASN A 57 25.98 0.37 -106.41
C ASN A 57 26.85 0.73 -105.20
N LYS A 58 28.08 1.23 -105.41
CA LYS A 58 28.93 1.71 -104.30
C LYS A 58 28.31 2.87 -103.52
N THR A 59 27.65 3.80 -104.22
CA THR A 59 26.97 4.93 -103.54
C THR A 59 25.75 4.46 -102.74
N ASP A 60 25.04 3.44 -103.23
CA ASP A 60 23.87 2.86 -102.57
C ASP A 60 24.25 2.02 -101.34
N ASP A 61 25.36 1.29 -101.41
CA ASP A 61 25.91 0.53 -100.27
C ASP A 61 26.35 1.45 -99.12
N GLY A 62 26.97 2.59 -99.43
CA GLY A 62 27.35 3.59 -98.44
C GLY A 62 26.13 4.20 -97.75
N ALA A 63 25.11 4.60 -98.52
CA ALA A 63 23.85 5.12 -97.97
C ALA A 63 23.14 4.07 -97.11
N SER A 64 23.07 2.83 -97.58
CA SER A 64 22.44 1.71 -96.86
C SER A 64 23.15 1.40 -95.55
N ALA A 65 24.48 1.41 -95.51
CA ALA A 65 25.25 1.21 -94.28
C ALA A 65 25.02 2.32 -93.24
N TRP A 66 24.92 3.58 -93.69
CA TRP A 66 24.60 4.70 -92.80
C TRP A 66 23.16 4.64 -92.27
N ILE A 67 22.20 4.23 -93.12
CA ILE A 67 20.80 4.05 -92.70
C ILE A 67 20.70 2.94 -91.65
N GLU A 68 21.34 1.79 -91.88
CA GLU A 68 21.33 0.67 -90.93
C GLU A 68 21.98 1.06 -89.60
N LYS A 69 23.10 1.78 -89.64
CA LYS A 69 23.76 2.32 -88.43
C LYS A 69 22.87 3.33 -87.70
N SER A 70 22.18 4.21 -88.41
CA SER A 70 21.23 5.16 -87.82
C SER A 70 20.12 4.41 -87.09
N LYS A 71 19.54 3.40 -87.73
CA LYS A 71 18.48 2.57 -87.15
C LYS A 71 18.94 1.80 -85.92
N GLN A 72 20.16 1.25 -85.93
CA GLN A 72 20.75 0.59 -84.75
C GLN A 72 20.88 1.57 -83.58
N LEU A 73 21.45 2.76 -83.83
CA LEU A 73 21.56 3.79 -82.80
C LEU A 73 20.19 4.24 -82.26
N GLU A 74 19.18 4.36 -83.12
CA GLU A 74 17.81 4.64 -82.68
C GLU A 74 17.27 3.56 -81.74
N THR A 75 17.49 2.28 -82.05
CA THR A 75 17.06 1.18 -81.17
C THR A 75 17.80 1.16 -79.83
N GLU A 76 19.10 1.46 -79.83
CA GLU A 76 19.89 1.56 -78.59
C GLU A 76 19.45 2.75 -77.74
N VAL A 77 19.16 3.90 -78.38
CA VAL A 77 18.63 5.09 -77.69
C VAL A 77 17.27 4.79 -77.07
N GLU A 78 16.38 4.09 -77.79
CA GLU A 78 15.08 3.76 -77.22
C GLU A 78 15.19 2.77 -76.06
N TRP A 79 16.01 1.73 -76.20
CA TRP A 79 16.27 0.77 -75.12
C TRP A 79 16.88 1.44 -73.87
N THR A 80 17.82 2.37 -74.06
CA THR A 80 18.42 3.10 -72.94
C THR A 80 17.43 4.03 -72.24
N LYS A 81 16.52 4.69 -72.98
CA LYS A 81 15.42 5.47 -72.38
C LYS A 81 14.49 4.58 -71.56
N GLU A 82 14.08 3.43 -72.09
CA GLU A 82 13.22 2.48 -71.37
C GLU A 82 13.87 2.01 -70.05
N LEU A 83 15.19 1.75 -70.08
CA LEU A 83 15.94 1.37 -68.90
C LEU A 83 16.03 2.51 -67.88
N ALA A 84 16.29 3.75 -68.34
CA ALA A 84 16.33 4.93 -67.49
C ALA A 84 14.96 5.15 -66.80
N ASP A 85 13.87 5.10 -67.57
CA ASP A 85 12.50 5.21 -67.06
C ASP A 85 12.18 4.13 -66.02
N ARG A 86 12.64 2.90 -66.25
CA ARG A 86 12.45 1.80 -65.29
C ARG A 86 13.21 2.04 -64.00
N LEU A 87 14.46 2.48 -64.10
CA LEU A 87 15.29 2.83 -62.94
C LEU A 87 14.68 3.99 -62.16
N ASP A 88 14.19 5.02 -62.83
CA ASP A 88 13.54 6.16 -62.17
C ASP A 88 12.26 5.75 -61.43
N ARG A 89 11.43 4.88 -62.02
CA ARG A 89 10.24 4.35 -61.33
C ARG A 89 10.63 3.56 -60.08
N LEU A 90 11.65 2.70 -60.15
CA LEU A 90 12.14 1.94 -59.01
C LEU A 90 12.72 2.85 -57.93
N ASN A 91 13.53 3.84 -58.32
CA ASN A 91 14.15 4.78 -57.41
C ASN A 91 13.11 5.65 -56.69
N GLN A 92 12.07 6.11 -57.41
CA GLN A 92 10.92 6.78 -56.82
C GLN A 92 10.17 5.87 -55.84
N SER A 93 9.96 4.60 -56.17
CA SER A 93 9.31 3.64 -55.27
C SER A 93 10.11 3.44 -53.99
N LEU A 94 11.41 3.19 -54.10
CA LEU A 94 12.32 3.03 -52.96
C LEU A 94 12.42 4.32 -52.12
N THR A 95 12.33 5.49 -52.76
CA THR A 95 12.31 6.78 -52.05
C THR A 95 11.05 6.93 -51.21
N ARG A 96 9.87 6.62 -51.79
CA ARG A 96 8.59 6.65 -51.06
C ARG A 96 8.59 5.65 -49.91
N GLU A 97 9.12 4.44 -50.13
CA GLU A 97 9.20 3.43 -49.08
C GLU A 97 10.17 3.85 -47.96
N ASN A 98 11.33 4.41 -48.30
CA ASN A 98 12.25 4.96 -47.30
C ASN A 98 11.61 6.08 -46.47
N GLN A 99 10.86 6.98 -47.11
CA GLN A 99 10.12 8.03 -46.41
C GLN A 99 9.05 7.43 -45.47
N ARG A 100 8.28 6.45 -45.95
CA ARG A 100 7.29 5.72 -45.14
C ARG A 100 7.93 5.08 -43.91
N LEU A 101 9.04 4.36 -44.09
CA LEU A 101 9.76 3.71 -43.00
C LEU A 101 10.30 4.73 -41.99
N LYS A 102 10.89 5.84 -42.47
CA LYS A 102 11.35 6.93 -41.58
C LYS A 102 10.22 7.48 -40.72
N THR A 103 9.04 7.73 -41.30
CA THR A 103 7.88 8.18 -40.52
C THR A 103 7.44 7.12 -39.51
N GLN A 104 7.39 5.85 -39.89
CA GLN A 104 7.01 4.75 -38.98
C GLN A 104 7.98 4.64 -37.79
N PHE A 105 9.29 4.66 -38.03
CA PHE A 105 10.28 4.65 -36.96
C PHE A 105 10.17 5.86 -36.04
N SER A 106 9.96 7.05 -36.61
CA SER A 106 9.75 8.27 -35.82
C SER A 106 8.53 8.15 -34.91
N THR A 107 7.39 7.67 -35.43
CA THR A 107 6.19 7.43 -34.62
C THR A 107 6.44 6.41 -33.52
N GLN A 108 7.08 5.28 -33.83
CA GLN A 108 7.42 4.26 -32.82
C GLN A 108 8.34 4.79 -31.72
N GLU A 109 9.31 5.65 -32.07
CA GLU A 109 10.21 6.24 -31.10
C GLU A 109 9.48 7.23 -30.18
N ASN A 110 8.54 8.02 -30.72
CA ASN A 110 7.67 8.90 -29.93
C ASN A 110 6.77 8.09 -28.98
N ASP A 111 6.17 6.99 -29.45
CA ASP A 111 5.33 6.11 -28.63
C ASP A 111 6.16 5.45 -27.52
N ARG A 112 7.37 4.99 -27.83
CA ARG A 112 8.32 4.44 -26.85
C ARG A 112 8.66 5.48 -25.79
N GLU A 113 8.97 6.71 -26.18
CA GLU A 113 9.28 7.79 -25.25
C GLU A 113 8.08 8.10 -24.33
N PHE A 114 6.88 8.13 -24.88
CA PHE A 114 5.64 8.33 -24.12
C PHE A 114 5.40 7.21 -23.10
N LEU A 115 5.55 5.95 -23.50
CA LEU A 115 5.40 4.79 -22.61
C LEU A 115 6.47 4.80 -21.50
N VAL A 116 7.70 5.19 -21.81
CA VAL A 116 8.77 5.35 -20.81
C VAL A 116 8.41 6.43 -19.79
N LYS A 117 7.90 7.58 -20.24
CA LYS A 117 7.42 8.66 -19.34
C LYS A 117 6.32 8.16 -18.41
N GLN A 118 5.30 7.47 -18.94
CA GLN A 118 4.25 6.88 -18.11
C GLN A 118 4.80 5.87 -17.09
N LEU A 119 5.69 4.98 -17.54
CA LEU A 119 6.30 3.97 -16.67
C LEU A 119 7.08 4.61 -15.52
N VAL A 120 7.80 5.70 -15.77
CA VAL A 120 8.53 6.43 -14.73
C VAL A 120 7.56 7.06 -13.73
N THR A 121 6.47 7.67 -14.18
CA THR A 121 5.43 8.21 -13.29
C THR A 121 4.86 7.12 -12.39
N VAL A 122 4.41 6.00 -12.95
CA VAL A 122 3.86 4.89 -12.18
C VAL A 122 4.89 4.30 -11.21
N LYS A 123 6.15 4.20 -11.61
CA LYS A 123 7.23 3.76 -10.70
C LYS A 123 7.42 4.73 -9.53
N LYS A 124 7.39 6.04 -9.78
CA LYS A 124 7.50 7.06 -8.74
C LYS A 124 6.33 6.96 -7.76
N ASP A 125 5.11 6.83 -8.27
CA ASP A 125 3.91 6.68 -7.44
C ASP A 125 3.96 5.39 -6.62
N ASN A 126 4.45 4.29 -7.20
CA ASN A 126 4.61 3.02 -6.47
C ASN A 126 5.61 3.14 -5.32
N VAL A 127 6.73 3.85 -5.53
CA VAL A 127 7.71 4.12 -4.46
C VAL A 127 7.08 4.98 -3.36
N SER A 128 6.36 6.04 -3.71
CA SER A 128 5.65 6.88 -2.74
C SER A 128 4.64 6.08 -1.91
N LEU A 129 3.80 5.27 -2.57
CA LEU A 129 2.81 4.42 -1.90
C LEU A 129 3.47 3.38 -0.98
N ARG A 130 4.60 2.79 -1.38
CA ARG A 130 5.36 1.88 -0.51
C ARG A 130 5.89 2.59 0.73
N ALA A 131 6.38 3.82 0.58
CA ALA A 131 6.84 4.62 1.71
C ALA A 131 5.69 4.98 2.67
N GLU A 132 4.53 5.38 2.13
CA GLU A 132 3.32 5.65 2.93
C GLU A 132 2.85 4.41 3.68
N LEU A 133 2.83 3.24 3.02
CA LEU A 133 2.50 1.98 3.66
C LEU A 133 3.45 1.63 4.81
N GLU A 134 4.73 1.93 4.66
CA GLU A 134 5.72 1.71 5.72
C GLU A 134 5.48 2.62 6.91
N VAL A 135 5.21 3.91 6.68
CA VAL A 135 4.85 4.85 7.75
C VAL A 135 3.60 4.40 8.50
N LEU A 136 2.54 4.00 7.78
CA LEU A 136 1.30 3.52 8.40
C LEU A 136 1.51 2.24 9.21
N ARG A 137 2.37 1.33 8.72
CA ARG A 137 2.75 0.11 9.47
C ARG A 137 3.46 0.47 10.78
N GLN A 138 4.43 1.38 10.73
CA GLN A 138 5.14 1.85 11.92
C GLN A 138 4.21 2.52 12.92
N GLN A 139 3.26 3.35 12.45
CA GLN A 139 2.24 3.94 13.32
C GLN A 139 1.37 2.88 13.98
N LEU A 140 0.95 1.85 13.24
CA LEU A 140 0.14 0.76 13.77
C LEU A 140 0.90 -0.07 14.82
N ASP A 141 2.19 -0.34 14.59
CA ASP A 141 3.03 -1.02 15.57
C ASP A 141 3.29 -0.15 16.80
N GLN A 142 3.49 1.16 16.63
CA GLN A 142 3.59 2.09 17.75
C GLN A 142 2.30 2.11 18.58
N LEU A 143 1.13 2.15 17.93
CA LEU A 143 -0.16 2.08 18.62
C LEU A 143 -0.35 0.75 19.35
N ARG A 144 0.10 -0.37 18.77
CA ARG A 144 0.09 -1.68 19.44
C ARG A 144 0.98 -1.67 20.67
N VAL A 145 2.21 -1.16 20.55
CA VAL A 145 3.13 -1.05 21.70
C VAL A 145 2.54 -0.15 22.77
N ASN A 146 1.99 1.01 22.40
CA ASN A 146 1.35 1.92 23.35
C ASN A 146 0.14 1.27 24.06
N LEU A 147 -0.66 0.48 23.34
CA LEU A 147 -1.78 -0.26 23.94
C LEU A 147 -1.28 -1.30 24.96
N LEU A 148 -0.22 -2.05 24.62
CA LEU A 148 0.38 -3.04 25.51
C LEU A 148 1.12 -2.41 26.70
N ALA A 149 1.75 -1.26 26.48
CA ALA A 149 2.49 -0.50 27.49
C ALA A 149 1.59 0.46 28.29
N SER A 150 0.29 0.52 28.02
CA SER A 150 -0.63 1.39 28.74
C SER A 150 -0.73 0.95 30.20
N ASP A 151 0.07 1.60 31.05
CA ASP A 151 -0.01 1.53 32.51
C ASP A 151 -1.39 1.95 33.05
N GLY A 152 -2.24 2.54 32.21
CA GLY A 152 -3.65 2.74 32.50
C GLY A 152 -4.32 1.46 32.95
N ASP A 153 -4.13 0.35 32.24
CA ASP A 153 -4.75 -0.92 32.61
C ASP A 153 -4.23 -1.46 33.94
N ASN A 154 -2.93 -1.29 34.21
CA ASN A 154 -2.34 -1.69 35.48
C ASN A 154 -2.83 -0.81 36.63
N ARG A 155 -2.86 0.52 36.43
CA ARG A 155 -3.37 1.49 37.40
C ARG A 155 -4.87 1.28 37.69
N TYR A 156 -5.69 1.04 36.66
CA TYR A 156 -7.10 0.72 36.85
C TYR A 156 -7.28 -0.61 37.58
N LYS A 157 -6.50 -1.65 37.27
CA LYS A 157 -6.50 -2.93 38.01
C LYS A 157 -6.14 -2.72 39.48
N GLU A 158 -5.15 -1.89 39.79
CA GLU A 158 -4.75 -1.57 41.17
C GLU A 158 -5.81 -0.79 41.93
N ILE A 159 -6.40 0.24 41.31
CA ILE A 159 -7.51 1.01 41.88
C ILE A 159 -8.69 0.06 42.18
N ILE A 160 -9.07 -0.79 41.23
CA ILE A 160 -10.13 -1.79 41.42
C ILE A 160 -9.78 -2.73 42.58
N LYS A 161 -8.53 -3.21 42.66
CA LYS A 161 -8.06 -4.09 43.74
C LYS A 161 -8.14 -3.40 45.11
N ARG A 162 -7.76 -2.11 45.20
CA ARG A 162 -7.86 -1.31 46.44
C ARG A 162 -9.32 -1.09 46.85
N LEU A 163 -10.17 -0.70 45.91
CA LEU A 163 -11.60 -0.48 46.16
C LEU A 163 -12.30 -1.77 46.62
N LYS A 164 -11.98 -2.92 46.00
CA LYS A 164 -12.49 -4.24 46.44
C LYS A 164 -12.09 -4.56 47.88
N ARG A 165 -10.85 -4.27 48.29
CA ARG A 165 -10.39 -4.49 49.68
C ARG A 165 -11.12 -3.59 50.67
N LEU A 166 -11.30 -2.31 50.35
CA LEU A 166 -12.04 -1.37 51.20
C LEU A 166 -13.49 -1.82 51.39
N LEU A 167 -14.15 -2.21 50.29
CA LEU A 167 -15.52 -2.68 50.34
C LEU A 167 -15.68 -3.97 51.17
N GLU A 168 -14.70 -4.87 51.10
CA GLU A 168 -14.66 -6.08 51.93
C GLU A 168 -14.46 -5.75 53.43
N VAL A 169 -13.61 -4.77 53.74
CA VAL A 169 -13.42 -4.29 55.13
C VAL A 169 -14.71 -3.66 55.66
N GLU A 170 -15.35 -2.78 54.89
CA GLU A 170 -16.62 -2.15 55.27
C GLU A 170 -17.73 -3.19 55.49
N ARG A 171 -17.81 -4.21 54.63
CA ARG A 171 -18.74 -5.33 54.83
C ARG A 171 -18.50 -6.06 56.15
N ARG A 172 -17.24 -6.33 56.50
CA ARG A 172 -16.88 -6.96 57.78
C ARG A 172 -17.17 -6.05 58.97
N ASN A 173 -16.86 -4.76 58.86
CA ASN A 173 -17.16 -3.78 59.90
C ASN A 173 -18.68 -3.68 60.13
N LEU A 174 -19.46 -3.57 59.06
CA LEU A 174 -20.92 -3.55 59.15
C LEU A 174 -21.47 -4.84 59.77
N GLN A 175 -20.93 -6.00 59.38
CA GLN A 175 -21.33 -7.27 59.97
C GLN A 175 -20.97 -7.34 61.46
N GLN A 176 -19.78 -6.87 61.85
CA GLN A 176 -19.35 -6.79 63.26
C GLN A 176 -20.28 -5.88 64.07
N VAL A 177 -20.61 -4.70 63.55
CA VAL A 177 -21.54 -3.76 64.20
C VAL A 177 -22.93 -4.39 64.35
N ARG A 178 -23.45 -5.05 63.32
CA ARG A 178 -24.75 -5.75 63.40
C ARG A 178 -24.73 -6.87 64.45
N THR A 179 -23.67 -7.67 64.51
CA THR A 179 -23.52 -8.72 65.52
C THR A 179 -23.40 -8.14 66.93
N ALA A 180 -22.60 -7.08 67.11
CA ALA A 180 -22.43 -6.40 68.40
C ALA A 180 -23.75 -5.79 68.90
N TYR A 181 -24.48 -5.09 68.02
CA TYR A 181 -25.79 -4.52 68.35
C TYR A 181 -26.80 -5.60 68.76
N LYS A 182 -26.85 -6.72 68.04
CA LYS A 182 -27.71 -7.86 68.40
C LYS A 182 -27.37 -8.42 69.78
N LEU A 183 -26.08 -8.53 70.10
CA LEU A 183 -25.60 -9.01 71.39
C LEU A 183 -25.94 -8.02 72.52
N GLU A 184 -25.76 -6.72 72.30
CA GLU A 184 -26.14 -5.71 73.28
C GLU A 184 -27.64 -5.70 73.55
N LEU A 185 -28.46 -5.85 72.50
CA LEU A 185 -29.90 -5.95 72.65
C LEU A 185 -30.30 -7.16 73.50
N GLN A 186 -29.70 -8.33 73.24
CA GLN A 186 -29.91 -9.53 74.05
C GLN A 186 -29.52 -9.29 75.52
N ASN A 187 -28.33 -8.73 75.77
CA ASN A 187 -27.86 -8.42 77.12
C ASN A 187 -28.78 -7.42 77.83
N HIS A 188 -29.32 -6.43 77.12
CA HIS A 188 -30.29 -5.49 77.67
C HIS A 188 -31.60 -6.18 78.04
N THR A 189 -32.12 -7.08 77.19
CA THR A 189 -33.33 -7.85 77.51
C THR A 189 -33.14 -8.78 78.70
N GLU A 190 -31.97 -9.43 78.82
CA GLU A 190 -31.65 -10.31 79.96
C GLU A 190 -31.57 -9.50 81.27
N LEU A 191 -30.86 -8.37 81.26
CA LEU A 191 -30.77 -7.49 82.44
C LEU A 191 -32.14 -6.90 82.81
N GLU A 192 -32.92 -6.45 81.83
CA GLU A 192 -34.27 -5.92 82.07
C GLU A 192 -35.19 -6.98 82.68
N MET A 193 -35.12 -8.21 82.17
CA MET A 193 -35.91 -9.35 82.69
C MET A 193 -35.53 -9.66 84.14
N ILE A 194 -34.23 -9.77 84.45
CA ILE A 194 -33.74 -10.04 85.81
C ILE A 194 -34.11 -8.89 86.76
N LEU A 195 -33.97 -7.63 86.33
CA LEU A 195 -34.33 -6.48 87.15
C LEU A 195 -35.84 -6.47 87.47
N LYS A 196 -36.69 -6.77 86.47
CA LYS A 196 -38.15 -6.91 86.67
C LYS A 196 -38.46 -8.01 87.67
N GLU A 197 -37.81 -9.16 87.55
CA GLU A 197 -37.97 -10.27 88.49
C GLU A 197 -37.56 -9.86 89.91
N CYS A 198 -36.40 -9.21 90.09
CA CYS A 198 -35.94 -8.73 91.39
C CYS A 198 -36.90 -7.71 92.01
N VAL A 199 -37.41 -6.76 91.21
CA VAL A 199 -38.42 -5.81 91.67
C VAL A 199 -39.70 -6.53 92.09
N GLN A 200 -40.10 -7.57 91.36
CA GLN A 200 -41.29 -8.35 91.66
C GLN A 200 -41.13 -9.16 92.95
N ASP A 201 -39.97 -9.77 93.18
CA ASP A 201 -39.65 -10.48 94.43
C ASP A 201 -39.68 -9.54 95.63
N ILE A 202 -39.11 -8.34 95.50
CA ILE A 202 -39.17 -7.31 96.55
C ILE A 202 -40.61 -6.89 96.81
N ARG A 203 -41.41 -6.67 95.77
CA ARG A 203 -42.84 -6.32 95.91
C ARG A 203 -43.62 -7.44 96.60
N ALA A 204 -43.35 -8.70 96.26
CA ALA A 204 -43.96 -9.85 96.91
C ALA A 204 -43.58 -9.91 98.40
N GLU A 205 -42.31 -9.66 98.74
CA GLU A 205 -41.82 -9.66 100.12
C GLU A 205 -42.34 -8.49 100.95
N ILE A 206 -42.43 -7.29 100.38
CA ILE A 206 -43.10 -6.14 101.02
C ILE A 206 -44.59 -6.46 101.25
N SER A 207 -45.25 -7.10 100.29
CA SER A 207 -46.65 -7.49 100.42
C SER A 207 -46.84 -8.55 101.52
N HIS A 208 -45.94 -9.53 101.61
CA HIS A 208 -45.93 -10.52 102.69
C HIS A 208 -45.65 -9.90 104.06
N THR A 209 -44.71 -8.94 104.14
CA THR A 209 -44.36 -8.24 105.39
C THR A 209 -45.49 -7.31 105.84
N SER A 210 -46.21 -6.69 104.90
CA SER A 210 -47.35 -5.81 105.19
C SER A 210 -48.63 -6.54 105.62
N GLN A 211 -48.66 -7.89 105.57
CA GLN A 211 -49.82 -8.69 106.00
C GLN A 211 -49.76 -9.15 107.47
N LEU A 212 -48.75 -8.75 108.25
CA LEU A 212 -48.73 -8.94 109.70
C LEU A 212 -49.59 -7.85 110.39
N PRO A 213 -50.49 -8.21 111.33
CA PRO A 213 -51.47 -7.27 111.88
C PRO A 213 -50.81 -6.32 112.89
N HIS A 214 -50.63 -5.05 112.49
CA HIS A 214 -50.26 -3.98 113.42
C HIS A 214 -51.51 -3.30 113.98
N VAL A 215 -51.56 -3.23 115.31
CA VAL A 215 -52.71 -2.88 116.14
C VAL A 215 -52.74 -1.37 116.39
N THR A 216 -53.91 -0.76 116.16
CA THR A 216 -54.45 0.50 116.71
C THR A 216 -53.66 1.82 116.56
N SER A 217 -54.24 2.80 115.88
CA SER A 217 -55.03 3.88 116.52
C SER A 217 -55.41 5.00 115.55
N ASN A 218 -56.68 5.39 115.61
CA ASN A 218 -57.39 6.40 114.82
C ASN A 218 -57.00 7.84 115.19
N ASN A 219 -57.04 8.79 114.24
CA ASN A 219 -58.11 9.80 114.12
C ASN A 219 -57.92 10.77 112.92
N SER A 220 -59.01 11.00 112.16
CA SER A 220 -59.47 12.29 111.56
C SER A 220 -58.58 13.03 110.52
N LEU A 221 -59.04 13.75 109.48
CA LEU A 221 -60.35 14.21 108.98
C LEU A 221 -60.13 14.78 107.54
N LEU A 222 -61.12 14.60 106.65
CA LEU A 222 -61.50 15.39 105.45
C LEU A 222 -60.50 15.71 104.30
N GLY A 223 -60.77 15.18 103.09
CA GLY A 223 -60.40 15.78 101.79
C GLY A 223 -60.14 14.80 100.62
N SER A 224 -61.13 14.59 99.74
CA SER A 224 -61.04 13.88 98.43
C SER A 224 -60.64 14.85 97.28
N PRO A 225 -60.43 14.42 96.00
CA PRO A 225 -59.90 13.16 95.45
C PRO A 225 -58.86 13.36 94.30
N GLN A 226 -58.09 12.31 93.98
CA GLN A 226 -57.55 11.88 92.65
C GLN A 226 -56.06 11.47 92.61
N HIS A 227 -55.87 10.15 92.58
CA HIS A 227 -54.95 9.37 91.74
C HIS A 227 -53.46 9.70 91.72
N GLY A 228 -52.69 8.87 92.42
CA GLY A 228 -51.47 8.29 91.83
C GLY A 228 -50.13 8.50 92.53
N ARG A 229 -50.07 8.80 93.82
CA ARG A 229 -48.85 8.62 94.62
C ARG A 229 -49.16 7.75 95.83
N GLN A 230 -49.11 6.43 95.64
CA GLN A 230 -49.17 5.52 96.77
C GLN A 230 -47.89 5.66 97.60
N ALA A 231 -48.12 5.95 98.87
CA ALA A 231 -47.25 5.82 100.02
C ALA A 231 -45.97 4.99 99.75
N GLU A 232 -44.84 5.68 99.65
CA GLU A 232 -43.58 5.12 100.11
C GLU A 232 -43.73 4.92 101.62
N SER A 233 -44.22 3.75 102.01
CA SER A 233 -44.04 3.26 103.37
C SER A 233 -42.55 3.42 103.68
N ARG A 234 -42.21 4.22 104.69
CA ARG A 234 -40.83 4.44 105.12
C ARG A 234 -40.28 3.09 105.60
N LEU A 235 -39.74 2.31 104.66
CA LEU A 235 -39.01 1.08 104.94
C LEU A 235 -37.99 1.40 106.03
N ASN A 236 -38.04 0.64 107.12
CA ASN A 236 -37.14 0.84 108.25
C ASN A 236 -35.69 0.55 107.78
N SER A 237 -34.68 1.19 108.38
CA SER A 237 -33.29 1.05 107.92
C SER A 237 -32.83 -0.40 107.86
N SER A 238 -33.28 -1.23 108.80
CA SER A 238 -33.02 -2.67 108.84
C SER A 238 -33.71 -3.46 107.72
N GLU A 239 -34.92 -3.05 107.29
CA GLU A 239 -35.64 -3.71 106.19
C GLU A 239 -34.97 -3.40 104.85
N ARG A 240 -34.51 -2.15 104.68
CA ARG A 240 -33.72 -1.76 103.51
C ARG A 240 -32.44 -2.58 103.40
N LEU A 241 -31.73 -2.79 104.51
CA LEU A 241 -30.51 -3.60 104.53
C LEU A 241 -30.80 -5.07 104.14
N ARG A 242 -31.88 -5.66 104.64
CA ARG A 242 -32.27 -7.05 104.30
C ARG A 242 -32.68 -7.21 102.83
N LEU A 243 -33.42 -6.24 102.28
CA LEU A 243 -33.76 -6.24 100.85
C LEU A 243 -32.53 -6.04 99.97
N ILE A 244 -31.58 -5.20 100.40
CA ILE A 244 -30.29 -5.05 99.73
C ILE A 244 -29.50 -6.36 99.78
N GLU A 245 -29.44 -7.04 100.92
CA GLU A 245 -28.75 -8.32 101.07
C GLU A 245 -29.33 -9.39 100.14
N LYS A 246 -30.66 -9.49 100.06
CA LYS A 246 -31.35 -10.43 99.15
C LYS A 246 -31.18 -10.08 97.66
N LEU A 247 -31.10 -8.79 97.31
CA LEU A 247 -30.73 -8.36 95.96
C LEU A 247 -29.28 -8.75 95.63
N LEU A 248 -28.39 -8.69 96.62
CA LEU A 248 -26.99 -9.09 96.49
C LEU A 248 -26.81 -10.63 96.46
N GLU A 249 -27.80 -11.42 96.88
CA GLU A 249 -27.76 -12.88 96.72
C GLU A 249 -27.92 -13.31 95.25
N LYS A 250 -28.55 -12.49 94.40
CA LYS A 250 -28.68 -12.78 92.96
C LYS A 250 -27.38 -12.46 92.23
N GLU A 251 -26.44 -13.42 92.30
CA GLU A 251 -25.11 -13.34 91.68
C GLU A 251 -25.16 -12.95 90.19
N GLN A 252 -26.19 -13.36 89.46
CA GLN A 252 -26.40 -13.00 88.06
C GLN A 252 -26.68 -11.51 87.85
N LEU A 253 -27.47 -10.87 88.73
CA LEU A 253 -27.72 -9.44 88.70
C LEU A 253 -26.45 -8.65 89.01
N LEU A 254 -25.69 -9.10 90.02
CA LEU A 254 -24.40 -8.53 90.39
C LEU A 254 -23.40 -8.61 89.23
N SER A 255 -23.25 -9.78 88.61
CA SER A 255 -22.34 -9.97 87.47
C SER A 255 -22.67 -9.04 86.30
N LEU A 256 -23.95 -8.93 85.93
CA LEU A 256 -24.41 -8.06 84.85
C LEU A 256 -24.26 -6.56 85.19
N LEU A 257 -24.59 -6.17 86.42
CA LEU A 257 -24.42 -4.78 86.89
C LEU A 257 -22.94 -4.41 87.01
N THR A 258 -22.08 -5.28 87.54
CA THR A 258 -20.63 -5.04 87.64
C THR A 258 -20.01 -4.94 86.26
N ALA A 259 -20.38 -5.81 85.31
CA ALA A 259 -19.90 -5.75 83.93
C ALA A 259 -20.31 -4.45 83.21
N LYS A 260 -21.47 -3.86 83.54
CA LYS A 260 -21.95 -2.59 82.96
C LYS A 260 -21.47 -1.35 83.71
N ALA A 261 -21.36 -1.40 85.03
CA ALA A 261 -20.87 -0.31 85.86
C ALA A 261 -19.36 -0.10 85.71
N PHE A 262 -18.62 -1.18 85.41
CA PHE A 262 -17.19 -1.15 85.21
C PHE A 262 -16.82 -1.89 83.91
N PRO A 263 -17.04 -1.25 82.73
CA PRO A 263 -16.65 -1.84 81.45
C PRO A 263 -15.16 -2.15 81.49
N VAL A 264 -14.80 -3.44 81.44
CA VAL A 264 -13.40 -3.82 81.48
C VAL A 264 -12.73 -3.27 80.21
N ARG A 265 -11.80 -2.32 80.38
CA ARG A 265 -10.88 -1.87 79.32
C ARG A 265 -9.88 -2.99 79.01
N ASN A 266 -10.37 -4.11 78.50
CA ASN A 266 -9.52 -5.16 78.00
C ASN A 266 -8.89 -4.67 76.71
N GLY A 267 -7.58 -4.44 76.78
CA GLY A 267 -6.75 -3.88 75.73
C GLY A 267 -6.96 -4.58 74.39
N LYS A 268 -7.70 -3.91 73.51
CA LYS A 268 -7.51 -3.96 72.07
C LYS A 268 -7.85 -2.56 71.55
N ARG A 269 -6.86 -1.67 71.57
CA ARG A 269 -6.89 -0.41 70.81
C ARG A 269 -7.13 -0.79 69.33
N ARG A 270 -8.38 -0.71 68.87
CA ARG A 270 -8.67 -0.32 67.48
C ARG A 270 -8.77 1.19 67.52
N GLY A 271 -7.85 1.83 66.82
CA GLY A 271 -7.56 3.25 66.97
C GLY A 271 -8.68 4.14 66.46
N ASP A 272 -9.08 5.07 67.33
CA ASP A 272 -9.53 6.40 66.94
C ASP A 272 -8.38 7.38 67.25
N PRO A 273 -7.72 7.98 66.25
CA PRO A 273 -6.54 8.82 66.46
C PRO A 273 -6.83 10.23 67.01
N LEU A 274 -8.10 10.60 67.23
CA LEU A 274 -8.49 12.00 67.44
C LEU A 274 -8.66 12.43 68.90
N LEU A 275 -8.43 11.54 69.88
CA LEU A 275 -8.70 11.84 71.30
C LEU A 275 -7.52 11.67 72.24
N ILE A 276 -6.33 11.35 71.74
CA ILE A 276 -5.12 11.27 72.57
C ILE A 276 -4.19 12.39 72.12
N GLY A 277 -4.15 13.47 72.89
CA GLY A 277 -3.20 14.58 72.75
C GLY A 277 -1.77 14.14 73.08
N GLU A 278 -1.26 13.18 72.31
CA GLU A 278 0.15 12.79 72.29
C GLU A 278 0.78 13.56 71.13
N ALA A 279 1.74 14.43 71.46
CA ALA A 279 2.42 15.25 70.46
C ALA A 279 3.02 14.34 69.38
N VAL A 280 2.59 14.58 68.13
CA VAL A 280 3.16 13.92 66.94
C VAL A 280 4.67 14.13 66.97
N SER A 281 5.45 13.05 66.88
CA SER A 281 6.90 13.18 66.97
C SER A 281 7.42 14.03 65.80
N PRO A 282 8.44 14.89 66.00
CA PRO A 282 8.96 15.76 64.93
C PRO A 282 9.36 15.00 63.66
N THR A 283 9.74 13.73 63.80
CA THR A 283 10.10 12.83 62.68
C THR A 283 8.90 12.40 61.83
N GLU A 284 7.70 12.27 62.41
CA GLU A 284 6.48 11.94 61.65
C GLU A 284 5.90 13.16 60.95
N VAL A 285 5.98 14.34 61.57
CA VAL A 285 5.61 15.62 60.93
C VAL A 285 6.54 15.90 59.74
N ALA A 286 7.85 15.68 59.88
CA ALA A 286 8.80 15.84 58.79
C ALA A 286 8.51 14.92 57.59
N LYS A 287 8.05 13.68 57.86
CA LYS A 287 7.70 12.71 56.82
C LYS A 287 6.43 13.07 56.06
N LEU A 288 5.43 13.62 56.75
CA LEU A 288 4.21 14.11 56.11
C LEU A 288 4.44 15.39 55.30
N LEU A 289 5.36 16.27 55.73
CA LEU A 289 5.73 17.48 54.99
C LEU A 289 6.61 17.18 53.77
N SER A 290 7.47 16.15 53.81
CA SER A 290 8.23 15.69 52.63
C SER A 290 7.32 15.09 51.55
N ASP A 291 6.29 14.34 51.93
CA ASP A 291 5.37 13.72 50.97
C ASP A 291 4.48 14.76 50.25
N VAL A 292 4.16 15.87 50.92
CA VAL A 292 3.37 16.97 50.32
C VAL A 292 4.22 17.85 49.40
N SER A 293 5.50 18.09 49.72
CA SER A 293 6.40 18.89 48.87
C SER A 293 6.79 18.19 47.56
N SER A 294 6.81 16.84 47.54
CA SER A 294 6.95 16.07 46.29
C SER A 294 5.75 16.12 45.34
N PHE A 295 4.59 16.61 45.80
CA PHE A 295 3.40 16.76 44.96
C PHE A 295 3.26 18.16 44.31
N SER A 296 3.98 19.17 44.80
CA SER A 296 3.91 20.55 44.29
C SER A 296 4.94 20.89 43.21
N ASP A 297 6.03 20.14 43.06
CA ASP A 297 7.13 20.48 42.13
C ASP A 297 6.98 19.86 40.72
N GLY A 298 5.89 19.11 40.48
CA GLY A 298 5.65 18.41 39.21
C GLY A 298 4.73 19.13 38.21
N ARG A 299 4.25 20.35 38.52
CA ARG A 299 3.17 21.00 37.75
C ARG A 299 3.51 22.33 37.09
N GLU A 300 4.78 22.73 37.05
CA GLU A 300 5.18 24.04 36.51
C GLU A 300 6.32 24.01 35.47
N ARG A 301 6.51 22.90 34.75
CA ARG A 301 7.40 22.88 33.57
C ARG A 301 6.83 22.06 32.42
N GLN A 302 5.85 22.62 31.71
CA GLN A 302 5.63 22.40 30.26
C GLN A 302 4.39 23.18 29.78
N GLU A 303 4.53 24.50 29.70
CA GLU A 303 3.77 25.46 28.88
C GLU A 303 4.50 26.77 29.20
N VAL A 304 5.29 27.42 28.34
CA VAL A 304 4.97 27.97 27.03
C VAL A 304 6.31 28.25 26.33
N THR A 305 6.59 27.58 25.22
CA THR A 305 7.50 28.08 24.19
C THR A 305 6.98 27.59 22.85
N GLN A 306 6.00 28.31 22.31
CA GLN A 306 5.68 28.41 20.88
C GLN A 306 4.53 29.40 20.70
N VAL A 307 4.90 30.66 20.48
CA VAL A 307 4.27 31.58 19.52
C VAL A 307 5.42 32.21 18.75
#